data_AF-A0A9P8V541-F1
#
_entry.id   AF-A0A9P8V541-F1
#
_cell.length_a   1.000
_cell.length_b   1.000
_cell.length_c   1.000
_cell.angle_alpha   90.00
_cell.angle_beta   90.00
_cell.angle_gamma   90.00
#
_symmetry.space_group_name_H-M   'P 1'
#
loop_
_entity.id
_entity.type
_entity.pdbx_description
1 polymer ?
#
loop_
_entity_poly.entity_id
_entity_poly.type
_entity_poly.pdbx_seq_one_letter_code
_entity_poly.pdbx_strand_id
1 'polypeptide(L)'
;MSTSRLITSKLNKNRRVFPVQNEEKDSSTWRYGIAEDESWTMTRFFEALGSQAPIPEKNCRVKIFQFGDVENGAHIEEAGNATELEEFISLQGRQKGTAPLDTRNASRPKQRTVYVIEDMTKHYVEVFCRKLGVHPSFFARHLIELSVIESMDELFHDDGDVFAFTIPFFEVQAAPRIMSDSGSSHTPEELFRIKSNVSRLVAFPRPHGTFDLRGTVIEIQCLTSYWSRTHNDGGWDVVILVDPPLGDELLYVNSDGGIKIREDEDENVFRPYFSPQSSKMTRDSNGEWKLSLPERHQCMFDEMSQVIRDVALRQWNEFLNHAMHCLVLIKGEPYLENTHFSSPTAQLWEPGVQEWLLGRMVKWSRRLHIEFTVVGSIMRRLGMDPTDRRSRGRLSAAESDKWRYIADKNLEYKSLYDDMAASYMQVMSLRESLASNTQARGVGRLTVMGVLFVPVSLSTGLLSMAEPFTPGQNRFWVFFVLVVPITLVLAAFVLGADRVSEYRARKAEQPDSRIDTGVCVDARRPEVDMVDSSLPK
;
A
#
# COMPACT_ATOMS: atom_id res chain seq x y z
N MET A 1 -19.02 35.91 -23.55
CA MET A 1 -19.93 36.28 -22.44
C MET A 1 -19.67 35.30 -21.31
N SER A 2 -18.61 35.43 -20.51
CA SER A 2 -18.32 36.44 -19.47
C SER A 2 -19.32 36.44 -18.32
N THR A 3 -19.00 35.70 -17.26
CA THR A 3 -19.23 36.09 -15.85
C THR A 3 -18.30 35.29 -14.93
N SER A 4 -17.01 35.69 -14.92
CA SER A 4 -16.21 35.66 -13.69
C SER A 4 -16.51 36.95 -12.93
N ARG A 5 -16.63 36.89 -11.59
CA ARG A 5 -16.04 37.86 -10.63
C ARG A 5 -16.48 37.65 -9.18
N LEU A 6 -15.47 37.79 -8.31
CA LEU A 6 -15.48 38.39 -6.97
C LEU A 6 -16.11 37.60 -5.80
N ILE A 7 -15.25 36.90 -5.04
CA ILE A 7 -15.17 37.07 -3.58
C ILE A 7 -13.69 37.06 -3.17
N THR A 8 -13.11 38.25 -3.07
CA THR A 8 -11.88 38.52 -2.30
C THR A 8 -12.09 39.84 -1.58
N SER A 9 -12.33 39.83 -0.27
CA SER A 9 -11.99 40.97 0.59
C SER A 9 -12.01 40.61 2.07
N LYS A 10 -11.01 41.12 2.78
CA LYS A 10 -10.96 41.45 4.23
C LYS A 10 -10.64 40.33 5.21
N LEU A 11 -9.35 40.16 5.48
CA LEU A 11 -8.84 40.09 6.86
C LEU A 11 -7.55 40.93 6.92
N ASN A 12 -7.71 42.14 7.43
CA ASN A 12 -6.65 43.14 7.56
C ASN A 12 -6.25 43.24 9.04
N LYS A 13 -4.93 43.20 9.27
CA LYS A 13 -4.17 43.87 10.32
C LYS A 13 -4.78 43.93 11.73
N ASN A 14 -4.25 43.08 12.60
CA ASN A 14 -3.96 43.44 14.00
C ASN A 14 -2.68 42.71 14.47
N ARG A 15 -1.52 43.21 14.02
CA ARG A 15 -0.23 42.87 14.63
C ARG A 15 0.04 43.90 15.73
N ARG A 16 -0.22 43.53 16.99
CA ARG A 16 0.31 44.26 18.14
C ARG A 16 1.77 43.85 18.30
N VAL A 17 2.67 44.79 18.03
CA VAL A 17 4.08 44.70 18.39
C VAL A 17 4.16 44.96 19.90
N PHE A 18 4.54 43.93 20.67
CA PHE A 18 4.98 44.12 22.05
C PHE A 18 6.49 44.36 22.05
N PRO A 19 7.00 45.40 22.75
CA PRO A 19 8.43 45.55 22.93
C PRO A 19 8.88 44.56 24.02
N VAL A 20 9.67 43.56 23.65
CA VAL A 20 10.37 42.72 24.63
C VAL A 20 11.64 43.46 25.03
N GLN A 21 11.68 43.85 26.30
CA GLN A 21 12.86 44.43 26.94
C GLN A 21 14.00 43.41 27.00
N ASN A 22 15.20 43.90 26.72
CA ASN A 22 16.46 43.20 26.96
C ASN A 22 16.60 42.88 28.45
N GLU A 23 16.57 41.60 28.80
CA GLU A 23 17.23 41.08 29.99
C GLU A 23 18.23 40.00 29.58
N GLU A 24 19.49 40.33 29.84
CA GLU A 24 20.68 39.51 29.73
C GLU A 24 20.66 38.51 30.90
N LYS A 25 20.46 37.21 30.62
CA LYS A 25 20.65 36.14 31.61
C LYS A 25 20.87 34.77 30.96
N ASP A 26 22.03 34.21 31.29
CA ASP A 26 22.48 32.85 31.02
C ASP A 26 21.39 31.80 31.25
N SER A 27 20.99 31.12 30.18
CA SER A 27 20.56 29.72 30.21
C SER A 27 20.61 29.13 28.80
N SER A 28 21.33 28.02 28.66
CA SER A 28 21.53 27.21 27.45
C SER A 28 20.24 26.54 26.99
N THR A 29 19.26 27.35 26.59
CA THR A 29 17.96 26.90 26.09
C THR A 29 17.99 26.99 24.57
N TRP A 30 17.95 25.84 23.92
CA TRP A 30 17.94 25.65 22.48
C TRP A 30 16.93 26.58 21.78
N ARG A 31 17.44 27.66 21.17
CA ARG A 31 16.69 28.47 20.20
C ARG A 31 17.38 28.36 18.85
N TYR A 32 17.21 27.22 18.19
CA TYR A 32 17.08 27.30 16.74
C TYR A 32 15.84 28.15 16.48
N GLY A 33 15.93 29.11 15.58
CA GLY A 33 14.77 29.84 15.08
C GLY A 33 13.85 28.89 14.31
N ILE A 34 13.14 28.02 15.04
CA ILE A 34 11.93 27.36 14.58
C ILE A 34 10.91 28.49 14.55
N ALA A 35 10.90 29.24 13.45
CA ALA A 35 9.94 30.30 13.24
C ALA A 35 8.56 29.64 13.14
N GLU A 36 7.81 29.64 14.26
CA GLU A 36 6.34 29.52 14.45
C GLU A 36 5.50 28.50 13.64
N ASP A 37 6.01 27.84 12.61
CA ASP A 37 5.44 26.63 12.04
C ASP A 37 5.92 25.46 12.89
N GLU A 38 5.25 25.27 14.02
CA GLU A 38 5.16 23.98 14.68
C GLU A 38 4.58 23.00 13.66
N SER A 39 5.43 22.45 12.78
CA SER A 39 5.02 21.37 11.88
C SER A 39 4.44 20.30 12.78
N TRP A 40 3.18 19.93 12.55
CA TRP A 40 2.46 18.96 13.38
C TRP A 40 3.25 17.64 13.55
N THR A 41 4.12 17.32 12.59
CA THR A 41 5.16 16.28 12.64
C THR A 41 6.03 16.38 13.91
N MET A 42 6.56 17.56 14.24
CA MET A 42 7.38 17.75 15.44
C MET A 42 6.58 17.57 16.73
N THR A 43 5.31 18.02 16.77
CA THR A 43 4.43 17.80 17.92
C THR A 43 4.21 16.31 18.17
N ARG A 44 3.90 15.55 17.11
CA ARG A 44 3.76 14.09 17.17
C ARG A 44 5.05 13.39 17.55
N PHE A 45 6.19 13.88 17.08
CA PHE A 45 7.49 13.36 17.45
C PHE A 45 7.76 13.52 18.94
N PHE A 46 7.51 14.70 19.52
CA PHE A 46 7.70 14.90 20.96
C PHE A 46 6.69 14.10 21.80
N GLU A 47 5.46 13.94 21.32
CA GLU A 47 4.47 13.05 21.94
C GLU A 47 4.94 11.60 21.92
N ALA A 48 5.46 11.11 20.79
CA ALA A 48 6.01 9.77 20.65
C ALA A 48 7.24 9.55 21.55
N LEU A 49 8.17 10.51 21.61
CA LEU A 49 9.30 10.44 22.54
C LEU A 49 8.89 10.53 24.02
N GLY A 50 7.80 11.23 24.30
CA GLY A 50 7.24 11.36 25.66
C GLY A 50 6.43 10.14 26.09
N SER A 51 5.83 9.41 25.15
CA SER A 51 5.05 8.21 25.40
C SER A 51 5.88 6.93 25.42
N GLN A 52 7.13 6.97 24.95
CA GLN A 52 8.10 5.92 25.19
C GLN A 52 8.13 5.63 26.70
N ALA A 53 7.63 4.45 27.09
CA ALA A 53 7.79 3.97 28.45
C ALA A 53 9.29 3.97 28.81
N PRO A 54 9.67 3.91 30.10
CA PRO A 54 11.04 3.61 30.51
C PRO A 54 11.35 2.14 30.14
N ILE A 55 11.23 1.82 28.85
CA ILE A 55 11.69 0.60 28.23
C ILE A 55 13.20 0.61 28.46
N PRO A 56 13.77 -0.48 28.96
CA PRO A 56 15.20 -0.53 29.22
C PRO A 56 15.96 -0.11 27.95
N GLU A 57 16.98 0.74 28.11
CA GLU A 57 17.83 1.26 27.01
C GLU A 57 18.37 0.16 26.08
N LYS A 58 18.33 -1.09 26.53
CA LYS A 58 18.73 -2.32 25.82
C LYS A 58 17.98 -2.62 24.51
N ASN A 59 16.86 -1.97 24.23
CA ASN A 59 16.12 -2.22 22.99
C ASN A 59 16.74 -1.49 21.78
N CYS A 60 17.32 -0.31 21.99
CA CYS A 60 17.99 0.43 20.93
C CYS A 60 19.39 -0.15 20.70
N ARG A 61 19.70 -0.50 19.46
CA ARG A 61 21.01 -1.06 19.07
C ARG A 61 21.74 -0.08 18.18
N VAL A 62 22.98 0.27 18.54
CA VAL A 62 23.83 1.16 17.74
C VAL A 62 25.12 0.46 17.38
N LYS A 63 25.28 0.15 16.09
CA LYS A 63 26.53 -0.36 15.52
C LYS A 63 27.29 0.78 14.85
N ILE A 64 28.56 0.89 15.17
CA ILE A 64 29.44 1.96 14.69
C ILE A 64 30.54 1.35 13.84
N PHE A 65 30.68 1.84 12.62
CA PHE A 65 31.73 1.45 11.69
C PHE A 65 32.67 2.63 11.50
N GLN A 66 33.88 2.51 12.03
CA GLN A 66 34.94 3.49 11.81
C GLN A 66 35.84 3.04 10.66
N PHE A 67 36.11 3.94 9.73
CA PHE A 67 37.03 3.70 8.62
C PHE A 67 38.29 4.53 8.84
N GLY A 68 39.42 3.84 9.04
CA GLY A 68 40.74 4.45 9.09
C GLY A 68 41.34 4.69 7.70
N ASP A 69 42.56 5.22 7.66
CA ASP A 69 43.30 5.38 6.40
C ASP A 69 43.72 4.02 5.84
N VAL A 70 43.05 3.62 4.76
CA VAL A 70 43.37 2.71 3.64
C VAL A 70 43.81 1.27 3.94
N GLU A 71 44.51 0.96 5.03
CA GLU A 71 45.10 -0.38 5.24
C GLU A 71 44.44 -1.19 6.37
N ASN A 72 43.85 -0.54 7.36
CA ASN A 72 43.14 -1.21 8.43
C ASN A 72 41.65 -1.19 8.12
N GLY A 73 41.06 -2.35 7.84
CA GLY A 73 39.63 -2.50 7.56
C GLY A 73 38.73 -1.86 8.62
N ALA A 74 37.42 -1.78 8.33
CA ALA A 74 36.48 -1.09 9.22
C ALA A 74 36.52 -1.67 10.65
N HIS A 75 36.78 -0.80 11.63
CA HIS A 75 36.64 -1.16 13.04
C HIS A 75 35.17 -1.09 13.42
N ILE A 76 34.63 -2.20 13.90
CA ILE A 76 33.22 -2.33 14.30
C ILE A 76 33.17 -2.24 15.82
N GLU A 77 32.39 -1.29 16.32
CA GLU A 77 32.10 -1.11 17.75
C GLU A 77 30.59 -1.09 17.95
N GLU A 78 30.12 -1.54 19.11
CA GLU A 78 28.72 -1.51 19.47
C GLU A 78 28.57 -0.69 20.76
N ALA A 79 27.66 0.30 20.74
CA ALA A 79 27.36 1.08 21.93
C ALA A 79 26.14 0.46 22.62
N GLY A 80 26.33 0.00 23.87
CA GLY A 80 25.27 -0.65 24.64
C GLY A 80 24.30 0.33 25.29
N ASN A 81 24.70 1.59 25.45
CA ASN A 81 23.85 2.66 25.98
C ASN A 81 24.23 4.03 25.38
N ALA A 82 23.36 5.03 25.61
CA ALA A 82 23.54 6.38 25.08
C ALA A 82 24.78 7.10 25.68
N THR A 83 25.21 6.73 26.88
CA THR A 83 26.37 7.34 27.54
C THR A 83 27.68 6.87 26.89
N GLU A 84 27.80 5.58 26.60
CA GLU A 84 28.92 5.01 25.84
C GLU A 84 29.03 5.64 24.45
N LEU A 85 27.90 5.80 23.75
CA LEU A 85 27.87 6.51 22.47
C LEU A 85 28.32 7.96 22.62
N GLU A 86 27.86 8.67 23.66
CA GLU A 86 28.26 10.05 23.90
C GLU A 86 29.77 10.17 24.17
N GLU A 87 30.32 9.26 24.99
CA GLU A 87 31.74 9.18 25.28
C GLU A 87 32.54 8.93 24.01
N PHE A 88 32.12 7.95 23.19
CA PHE A 88 32.73 7.64 21.92
C PHE A 88 32.79 8.85 20.98
N ILE A 89 31.66 9.53 20.74
CA ILE A 89 31.62 10.70 19.85
C ILE A 89 32.47 11.85 20.43
N SER A 90 32.48 12.01 21.76
CA SER A 90 33.27 13.04 22.44
C SER A 90 34.77 12.77 22.37
N LEU A 91 35.20 11.49 22.46
CA LEU A 91 36.60 11.08 22.32
C LEU A 91 37.11 11.36 20.90
N GLN A 92 36.29 11.07 19.88
CA GLN A 92 36.60 11.41 18.50
C GLN A 92 36.77 12.93 18.31
N GLY A 93 35.87 13.73 18.89
CA GLY A 93 35.99 15.20 18.87
C GLY A 93 37.26 15.73 19.55
N ARG A 94 37.69 15.12 20.67
CA ARG A 94 38.92 15.51 21.38
C ARG A 94 40.18 15.18 20.59
N GLN A 95 40.23 14.03 19.91
CA GLN A 95 41.36 13.68 19.04
C GLN A 95 41.57 14.70 17.91
N LYS A 96 40.50 15.37 17.44
CA LYS A 96 40.63 16.47 16.45
C LYS A 96 41.31 17.71 17.03
N GLY A 97 41.11 18.02 18.31
CA GLY A 97 41.48 19.31 18.93
C GLY A 97 42.87 19.38 19.59
N THR A 98 43.46 18.26 20.03
CA THR A 98 44.65 18.28 20.90
C THR A 98 46.00 18.15 20.19
N ALA A 99 46.03 17.90 18.88
CA ALA A 99 47.31 17.76 18.16
C ALA A 99 47.94 19.14 17.86
N PRO A 100 49.20 19.39 18.28
CA PRO A 100 49.90 20.67 18.11
C PRO A 100 49.95 21.14 16.65
N LEU A 101 49.77 22.45 16.44
CA LEU A 101 49.71 23.10 15.12
C LEU A 101 50.97 22.94 14.25
N ASP A 102 52.09 22.45 14.79
CA ASP A 102 53.41 22.55 14.15
C ASP A 102 53.81 21.37 13.24
N THR A 103 53.05 20.27 13.22
CA THR A 103 53.29 19.17 12.25
C THR A 103 52.43 19.34 10.99
N ARG A 104 52.72 20.40 10.22
CA ARG A 104 51.94 20.87 9.06
C ARG A 104 51.87 19.94 7.83
N ASN A 105 52.62 18.83 7.78
CA ASN A 105 52.73 18.03 6.55
C ASN A 105 52.32 16.55 6.67
N ALA A 106 51.93 16.06 7.85
CA ALA A 106 51.31 14.74 7.95
C ALA A 106 49.80 14.90 7.81
N SER A 107 49.24 14.43 6.70
CA SER A 107 47.79 14.38 6.48
C SER A 107 47.16 13.63 7.66
N ARG A 108 46.46 14.35 8.54
CA ARG A 108 45.72 13.71 9.63
C ARG A 108 44.72 12.72 9.01
N PRO A 109 44.56 11.52 9.58
CA PRO A 109 43.63 10.55 9.04
C PRO A 109 42.23 11.15 9.05
N LYS A 110 41.59 11.14 7.88
CA LYS A 110 40.26 11.71 7.72
C LYS A 110 39.28 10.78 8.39
N GLN A 111 38.65 11.26 9.46
CA GLN A 111 37.70 10.46 10.20
C GLN A 111 36.44 10.20 9.36
N ARG A 112 36.03 8.94 9.29
CA ARG A 112 34.88 8.49 8.50
C ARG A 112 34.10 7.49 9.34
N THR A 113 32.88 7.85 9.73
CA THR A 113 32.10 7.06 10.67
C THR A 113 30.70 6.81 10.14
N VAL A 114 30.23 5.57 10.27
CA VAL A 114 28.84 5.18 10.00
C VAL A 114 28.21 4.70 11.29
N TYR A 115 27.08 5.29 11.65
CA TYR A 115 26.24 4.88 12.76
C TYR A 115 25.00 4.20 12.18
N VAL A 116 24.79 2.92 12.50
CA VAL A 116 23.56 2.19 12.16
C VAL A 116 22.78 2.02 13.45
N ILE A 117 21.58 2.59 13.48
CA ILE A 117 20.74 2.68 14.68
C ILE A 117 19.44 1.93 14.40
N GLU A 118 19.08 1.05 15.32
CA GLU A 118 17.84 0.30 15.31
C GLU A 118 17.05 0.59 16.60
N ASP A 119 15.72 0.68 16.49
CA ASP A 119 14.77 0.88 17.60
C ASP A 119 15.04 2.09 18.52
N MET A 120 15.04 3.27 17.92
CA MET A 120 15.52 4.51 18.52
C MET A 120 14.79 4.97 19.79
N THR A 121 15.55 5.23 20.87
CA THR A 121 15.05 5.87 22.09
C THR A 121 15.39 7.36 22.17
N LYS A 122 14.66 8.08 23.02
CA LYS A 122 14.88 9.50 23.32
C LYS A 122 16.34 9.87 23.62
N HIS A 123 17.05 9.07 24.43
CA HIS A 123 18.42 9.41 24.83
C HIS A 123 19.41 9.38 23.66
N TYR A 124 19.28 8.40 22.76
CA TYR A 124 20.10 8.35 21.55
C TYR A 124 19.82 9.55 20.63
N VAL A 125 18.55 9.91 20.45
CA VAL A 125 18.15 11.12 19.70
C VAL A 125 18.85 12.36 20.27
N GLU A 126 18.83 12.55 21.59
CA GLU A 126 19.47 13.69 22.25
C GLU A 126 20.99 13.72 22.02
N VAL A 127 21.65 12.56 22.09
CA VAL A 127 23.09 12.44 21.82
C VAL A 127 23.41 12.82 20.37
N PHE A 128 22.69 12.28 19.39
CA PHE A 128 22.94 12.60 17.98
C PHE A 128 22.62 14.06 17.63
N CYS A 129 21.52 14.61 18.15
CA CYS A 129 21.18 16.02 17.97
C CYS A 129 22.28 16.92 18.55
N ARG A 130 22.75 16.63 19.76
CA ARG A 130 23.72 17.48 20.46
C ARG A 130 25.15 17.34 19.95
N LYS A 131 25.59 16.11 19.67
CA LYS A 131 27.01 15.82 19.35
C LYS A 131 27.29 15.83 17.86
N LEU A 132 26.37 15.30 17.03
CA LEU A 132 26.51 15.32 15.58
C LEU A 132 25.73 16.46 14.93
N GLY A 133 24.89 17.20 15.66
CA GLY A 133 24.10 18.29 15.09
C GLY A 133 23.07 17.79 14.08
N VAL A 134 22.56 16.57 14.23
CA VAL A 134 21.48 16.04 13.39
C VAL A 134 20.19 16.76 13.75
N HIS A 135 19.48 17.27 12.75
CA HIS A 135 18.24 18.01 13.01
C HIS A 135 17.13 17.07 13.53
N PRO A 136 16.34 17.45 14.56
CA PRO A 136 15.29 16.59 15.12
C PRO A 136 14.25 16.10 14.11
N SER A 137 13.98 16.87 13.05
CA SER A 137 13.03 16.46 12.00
C SER A 137 13.47 15.19 11.26
N PHE A 138 14.76 14.88 11.19
CA PHE A 138 15.25 13.63 10.62
C PHE A 138 14.71 12.42 11.41
N PHE A 139 14.79 12.49 12.74
CA PHE A 139 14.27 11.46 13.63
C PHE A 139 12.74 11.43 13.67
N ALA A 140 12.09 12.61 13.61
CA ALA A 140 10.65 12.71 13.54
C ALA A 140 10.07 11.94 12.35
N ARG A 141 10.66 12.12 11.16
CA ARG A 141 10.24 11.42 9.93
C ARG A 141 10.41 9.91 10.01
N HIS A 142 11.34 9.43 10.82
CA HIS A 142 11.56 8.00 11.01
C HIS A 142 10.64 7.42 12.10
N LEU A 143 10.40 8.12 13.21
CA LEU A 143 9.56 7.59 14.30
C LEU A 143 8.07 7.59 13.96
N ILE A 144 7.62 8.55 13.16
CA ILE A 144 6.20 8.75 12.88
C ILE A 144 5.70 7.77 11.83
N GLU A 145 4.44 7.36 11.97
CA GLU A 145 3.76 6.47 11.03
C GLU A 145 3.61 7.13 9.64
N LEU A 146 3.80 6.36 8.57
CA LEU A 146 3.70 6.86 7.19
C LEU A 146 2.34 7.49 6.85
N SER A 147 1.26 6.96 7.42
CA SER A 147 -0.11 7.45 7.21
C SER A 147 -0.32 8.88 7.70
N VAL A 148 0.58 9.35 8.57
CA VAL A 148 0.53 10.62 9.28
C VAL A 148 1.31 11.68 8.48
N ILE A 149 2.26 11.31 7.62
CA ILE A 149 3.09 12.26 6.86
C ILE A 149 2.25 13.02 5.81
N GLU A 150 2.01 14.31 6.05
CA GLU A 150 1.18 15.16 5.18
C GLU A 150 1.81 15.41 3.80
N SER A 151 3.15 15.50 3.76
CA SER A 151 3.88 15.67 2.52
C SER A 151 5.16 14.86 2.50
N MET A 152 5.28 14.03 1.47
CA MET A 152 6.52 13.31 1.16
C MET A 152 7.68 14.24 0.80
N ASP A 153 7.39 15.53 0.54
CA ASP A 153 8.42 16.56 0.33
C ASP A 153 9.29 16.79 1.57
N GLU A 154 8.77 16.49 2.76
CA GLU A 154 9.53 16.58 3.99
C GLU A 154 10.60 15.50 4.08
N LEU A 155 10.51 14.39 3.33
CA LEU A 155 11.41 13.26 3.53
C LEU A 155 12.85 13.49 3.07
N PHE A 156 13.14 14.58 2.37
CA PHE A 156 14.47 14.88 1.85
C PHE A 156 14.97 16.22 2.36
N HIS A 157 16.26 16.29 2.68
CA HIS A 157 16.93 17.53 3.06
C HIS A 157 18.32 17.54 2.45
N ASP A 158 18.65 18.63 1.76
CA ASP A 158 19.96 18.83 1.16
C ASP A 158 20.36 20.30 1.29
N ASP A 159 21.43 20.54 2.03
CA ASP A 159 22.03 21.86 2.26
C ASP A 159 23.49 21.89 1.76
N GLY A 160 23.85 21.00 0.81
CA GLY A 160 25.19 20.86 0.26
C GLY A 160 26.14 20.08 1.17
N ASP A 161 26.30 20.51 2.40
CA ASP A 161 27.16 19.84 3.40
C ASP A 161 26.43 18.71 4.14
N VAL A 162 25.09 18.76 4.16
CA VAL A 162 24.22 17.80 4.80
C VAL A 162 23.27 17.23 3.78
N PHE A 163 23.25 15.91 3.65
CA PHE A 163 22.32 15.18 2.81
C PHE A 163 21.55 14.16 3.64
N ALA A 164 20.23 14.22 3.59
CA ALA A 164 19.36 13.31 4.29
C ALA A 164 18.12 12.92 3.48
N PHE A 165 17.71 11.67 3.62
CA PHE A 165 16.44 11.19 3.08
C PHE A 165 15.80 10.12 3.99
N THR A 166 14.50 9.93 3.86
CA THR A 166 13.76 8.80 4.42
C THR A 166 12.99 8.11 3.29
N ILE A 167 13.17 6.80 3.15
CA ILE A 167 12.48 6.01 2.13
C ILE A 167 11.57 4.98 2.81
N PRO A 168 10.25 5.04 2.54
CA PRO A 168 9.35 3.96 2.89
C PRO A 168 9.41 2.79 1.93
N PHE A 169 9.23 1.60 2.48
CA PHE A 169 9.03 0.37 1.74
C PHE A 169 8.19 -0.61 2.55
N PHE A 170 7.83 -1.73 1.95
CA PHE A 170 7.11 -2.80 2.63
C PHE A 170 7.98 -4.03 2.65
N GLU A 171 8.05 -4.68 3.79
CA GLU A 171 8.67 -5.98 3.91
C GLU A 171 7.57 -7.05 3.90
N VAL A 172 7.65 -7.97 2.93
CA VAL A 172 6.72 -9.10 2.83
C VAL A 172 7.40 -10.31 3.44
N GLN A 173 6.80 -10.88 4.49
CA GLN A 173 7.33 -12.05 5.18
C GLN A 173 6.28 -13.14 5.28
N ALA A 174 6.71 -14.38 5.56
CA ALA A 174 5.79 -15.45 5.90
C ALA A 174 5.01 -15.09 7.17
N ALA A 175 3.71 -15.37 7.19
CA ALA A 175 2.85 -15.06 8.32
C ALA A 175 3.26 -15.91 9.52
N PRO A 176 3.65 -15.29 10.66
CA PRO A 176 4.04 -16.05 11.83
C PRO A 176 2.80 -16.71 12.46
N ARG A 177 3.02 -17.79 13.21
CA ARG A 177 1.93 -18.47 13.91
C ARG A 177 1.51 -17.63 15.11
N ILE A 178 0.22 -17.30 15.18
CA ILE A 178 -0.37 -16.64 16.36
C ILE A 178 -0.48 -17.68 17.47
N MET A 179 0.24 -17.46 18.58
CA MET A 179 0.14 -18.34 19.74
C MET A 179 -1.22 -18.11 20.40
N SER A 180 -2.07 -19.13 20.36
CA SER A 180 -3.40 -19.14 20.96
C SER A 180 -3.29 -19.29 22.48
N ASP A 181 -2.61 -18.38 23.15
CA ASP A 181 -2.40 -18.46 24.59
C ASP A 181 -3.42 -17.56 25.31
N SER A 182 -4.29 -18.19 26.10
CA SER A 182 -5.27 -17.60 27.03
C SER A 182 -6.55 -16.95 26.48
N GLY A 183 -7.60 -17.76 26.27
CA GLY A 183 -9.00 -17.47 26.62
C GLY A 183 -9.73 -16.27 25.98
N SER A 184 -9.07 -15.43 25.20
CA SER A 184 -9.68 -14.26 24.57
C SER A 184 -10.18 -14.63 23.17
N SER A 185 -11.51 -14.62 23.00
CA SER A 185 -12.14 -14.91 21.72
C SER A 185 -12.03 -13.75 20.72
N HIS A 186 -10.98 -12.93 20.80
CA HIS A 186 -10.84 -11.79 19.91
C HIS A 186 -10.46 -12.29 18.52
N THR A 187 -11.33 -12.03 17.55
CA THR A 187 -11.03 -12.26 16.14
C THR A 187 -9.80 -11.43 15.77
N PRO A 188 -8.70 -12.03 15.27
CA PRO A 188 -7.43 -11.32 15.05
C PRO A 188 -7.68 -10.09 14.17
N GLU A 189 -7.16 -8.92 14.54
CA GLU A 189 -7.26 -7.67 13.75
C GLU A 189 -6.62 -7.84 12.35
N GLU A 190 -6.96 -7.00 11.36
CA GLU A 190 -6.21 -6.98 10.08
C GLU A 190 -4.87 -6.27 10.24
N LEU A 191 -4.76 -5.36 11.20
CA LEU A 191 -3.61 -4.51 11.41
C LEU A 191 -3.17 -4.61 12.86
N PHE A 192 -1.86 -4.73 13.05
CA PHE A 192 -1.19 -4.74 14.34
C PHE A 192 -0.06 -3.71 14.33
N ARG A 193 0.51 -3.43 15.49
CA ARG A 193 1.72 -2.63 15.66
C ARG A 193 2.86 -3.51 16.15
N ILE A 194 4.07 -3.26 15.66
CA ILE A 194 5.27 -3.89 16.22
C ILE A 194 5.47 -3.34 17.64
N LYS A 195 5.76 -4.23 18.60
CA LYS A 195 6.13 -3.83 19.96
C LYS A 195 7.57 -3.30 19.99
N SER A 196 7.74 -2.04 19.60
CA SER A 196 9.03 -1.34 19.60
C SER A 196 8.85 0.16 19.88
N ASN A 197 9.93 0.91 20.05
CA ASN A 197 9.89 2.37 20.18
C ASN A 197 9.43 3.05 18.89
N VAL A 198 9.55 2.33 17.77
CA VAL A 198 9.16 2.77 16.44
C VAL A 198 7.80 2.16 16.10
N SER A 199 6.76 2.99 15.97
CA SER A 199 5.42 2.49 15.65
C SER A 199 5.33 2.11 14.18
N ARG A 200 5.36 0.80 13.90
CA ARG A 200 5.17 0.23 12.55
C ARG A 200 3.93 -0.63 12.49
N LEU A 201 3.18 -0.50 11.40
CA LEU A 201 2.00 -1.32 11.14
C LEU A 201 2.40 -2.64 10.47
N VAL A 202 1.76 -3.71 10.93
CA VAL A 202 1.84 -5.04 10.34
C VAL A 202 0.45 -5.45 9.88
N ALA A 203 0.28 -5.70 8.58
CA ALA A 203 -0.94 -6.22 8.01
C ALA A 203 -0.93 -7.75 8.06
N PHE A 204 -1.86 -8.33 8.82
CA PHE A 204 -2.07 -9.76 8.91
C PHE A 204 -3.09 -10.26 7.90
N PRO A 205 -2.86 -11.44 7.31
CA PRO A 205 -3.81 -11.98 6.38
C PRO A 205 -4.98 -12.58 7.17
N ARG A 206 -6.21 -12.15 6.85
CA ARG A 206 -7.44 -12.77 7.38
C ARG A 206 -8.02 -13.75 6.37
N PRO A 207 -8.76 -14.79 6.81
CA PRO A 207 -9.66 -15.52 5.92
C PRO A 207 -10.64 -14.53 5.27
N HIS A 208 -10.69 -14.51 3.93
CA HIS A 208 -11.40 -13.49 3.14
C HIS A 208 -10.89 -12.04 3.33
N GLY A 209 -9.76 -11.87 4.02
CA GLY A 209 -9.08 -10.61 4.27
C GLY A 209 -8.61 -9.95 2.98
N THR A 210 -8.36 -8.66 3.06
CA THR A 210 -8.21 -7.85 1.84
C THR A 210 -6.82 -7.88 1.21
N PHE A 211 -5.81 -8.47 1.87
CA PHE A 211 -4.40 -8.34 1.48
C PHE A 211 -3.77 -9.62 0.88
N ASP A 212 -3.93 -10.79 1.51
CA ASP A 212 -3.46 -12.08 0.99
C ASP A 212 -4.59 -13.12 1.02
N LEU A 213 -4.75 -13.84 -0.08
CA LEU A 213 -5.76 -14.89 -0.27
C LEU A 213 -5.41 -16.19 0.46
N ARG A 214 -4.12 -16.42 0.71
CA ARG A 214 -3.63 -17.70 1.23
C ARG A 214 -3.52 -17.71 2.75
N GLY A 215 -3.51 -16.54 3.40
CA GLY A 215 -3.22 -16.51 4.83
C GLY A 215 -1.73 -16.68 5.16
N THR A 216 -0.86 -16.58 4.16
CA THR A 216 0.52 -17.08 4.24
C THR A 216 1.56 -15.99 4.37
N VAL A 217 1.23 -14.75 4.00
CA VAL A 217 2.18 -13.63 4.11
C VAL A 217 1.62 -12.48 4.94
N ILE A 218 2.50 -11.91 5.75
CA ILE A 218 2.29 -10.61 6.38
C ILE A 218 3.02 -9.54 5.59
N GLU A 219 2.59 -8.31 5.79
CA GLU A 219 3.29 -7.15 5.28
C GLU A 219 3.58 -6.17 6.41
N ILE A 220 4.82 -5.75 6.47
CA ILE A 220 5.33 -4.85 7.49
C ILE A 220 5.64 -3.53 6.80
N GLN A 221 5.08 -2.43 7.32
CA GLN A 221 5.49 -1.11 6.89
C GLN A 221 6.86 -0.81 7.48
N CYS A 222 7.82 -0.47 6.62
CA CYS A 222 9.18 -0.19 7.02
C CYS A 222 9.65 1.18 6.50
N LEU A 223 10.56 1.80 7.24
CA LEU A 223 11.31 2.99 6.85
C LEU A 223 12.79 2.70 6.94
N THR A 224 13.55 3.31 6.05
CA THR A 224 14.99 3.50 6.27
C THR A 224 15.32 4.96 6.03
N SER A 225 16.03 5.54 6.99
CA SER A 225 16.46 6.93 6.91
C SER A 225 17.97 7.00 6.83
N TYR A 226 18.46 7.87 5.96
CA TYR A 226 19.86 8.14 5.75
C TYR A 226 20.11 9.61 6.03
N TRP A 227 21.10 9.91 6.84
CA TRP A 227 21.62 11.24 7.05
C TRP A 227 23.13 11.19 6.91
N SER A 228 23.70 12.25 6.38
CA SER A 228 25.13 12.33 6.20
C SER A 228 25.58 13.78 6.24
N ARG A 229 26.79 13.99 6.75
CA ARG A 229 27.46 15.28 6.75
C ARG A 229 28.91 15.13 6.34
N THR A 230 29.35 15.97 5.41
CA THR A 230 30.77 16.14 5.10
C THR A 230 31.37 17.22 5.98
N HIS A 231 32.57 16.97 6.50
CA HIS A 231 33.33 17.91 7.30
C HIS A 231 34.33 18.68 6.44
N ASN A 232 34.77 19.85 6.92
CA ASN A 232 35.78 20.67 6.26
C ASN A 232 37.15 19.97 6.11
N ASP A 233 37.44 18.98 6.96
CA ASP A 233 38.65 18.16 6.89
C ASP A 233 38.58 17.06 5.80
N GLY A 234 37.45 16.95 5.10
CA GLY A 234 37.15 15.90 4.12
C GLY A 234 36.80 14.55 4.75
N GLY A 235 36.66 14.48 6.07
CA GLY A 235 35.98 13.40 6.77
C GLY A 235 34.46 13.50 6.59
N TRP A 236 33.74 12.47 7.03
CA TRP A 236 32.29 12.46 6.97
C TRP A 236 31.69 11.58 8.07
N ASP A 237 30.47 11.92 8.48
CA ASP A 237 29.66 11.10 9.36
C ASP A 237 28.36 10.72 8.64
N VAL A 238 27.94 9.48 8.80
CA VAL A 238 26.70 8.94 8.25
C VAL A 238 25.89 8.33 9.37
N VAL A 239 24.59 8.64 9.42
CA VAL A 239 23.63 8.05 10.34
C VAL A 239 22.56 7.34 9.52
N ILE A 240 22.40 6.04 9.75
CA ILE A 240 21.39 5.20 9.12
C ILE A 240 20.43 4.73 10.20
N LEU A 241 19.15 5.05 10.04
CA LEU A 241 18.07 4.55 10.89
C LEU A 241 17.38 3.39 10.18
N VAL A 242 17.30 2.26 10.86
CA VAL A 242 16.62 1.05 10.40
C VAL A 242 15.57 0.61 11.39
N ASP A 243 14.52 -0.02 10.89
CA ASP A 243 13.46 -0.54 11.73
C ASP A 243 13.86 -1.81 12.48
N PRO A 244 13.31 -2.02 13.70
CA PRO A 244 13.51 -3.25 14.45
C PRO A 244 12.95 -4.48 13.72
N PRO A 245 13.44 -5.68 14.03
CA PRO A 245 12.82 -6.91 13.55
C PRO A 245 11.40 -7.04 14.06
N LEU A 246 10.65 -7.91 13.39
CA LEU A 246 9.43 -8.47 13.96
C LEU A 246 9.81 -9.20 15.26
N GLY A 247 9.33 -8.71 16.41
CA GLY A 247 9.52 -9.38 17.69
C GLY A 247 8.49 -10.49 17.92
N ASP A 248 8.53 -11.13 19.08
CA ASP A 248 7.61 -12.23 19.45
C ASP A 248 6.20 -11.74 19.88
N GLU A 249 5.97 -10.44 19.86
CA GLU A 249 4.73 -9.83 20.32
C GLU A 249 4.33 -8.65 19.44
N LEU A 250 3.05 -8.61 19.09
CA LEU A 250 2.42 -7.55 18.33
C LEU A 250 1.35 -6.89 19.17
N LEU A 251 1.24 -5.57 19.07
CA LEU A 251 0.23 -4.78 19.77
C LEU A 251 -0.99 -4.57 18.87
N TYR A 252 -2.18 -4.47 19.44
CA TYR A 252 -3.34 -4.04 18.69
C TYR A 252 -3.23 -2.55 18.34
N VAL A 253 -3.85 -2.11 17.24
CA VAL A 253 -3.75 -0.70 16.83
C VAL A 253 -4.53 0.22 17.78
N ASN A 254 -5.67 -0.28 18.28
CA ASN A 254 -6.62 0.50 19.09
C ASN A 254 -6.70 0.06 20.56
N SER A 255 -5.81 -0.82 21.02
CA SER A 255 -5.79 -1.25 22.42
C SER A 255 -4.38 -1.54 22.91
N ASP A 256 -4.18 -1.42 24.22
CA ASP A 256 -2.89 -1.70 24.89
C ASP A 256 -2.57 -3.20 24.97
N GLY A 257 -3.48 -4.06 24.47
CA GLY A 257 -3.25 -5.49 24.40
C GLY A 257 -2.29 -5.87 23.28
N GLY A 258 -1.78 -7.10 23.37
CA GLY A 258 -0.96 -7.68 22.31
C GLY A 258 -1.24 -9.17 22.12
N ILE A 259 -0.79 -9.67 20.97
CA ILE A 259 -0.76 -11.09 20.65
C ILE A 259 0.69 -11.55 20.62
N LYS A 260 0.95 -12.77 21.11
CA LYS A 260 2.24 -13.40 20.93
C LYS A 260 2.28 -14.14 19.60
N ILE A 261 3.37 -13.95 18.89
CA ILE A 261 3.64 -14.61 17.62
C ILE A 261 4.89 -15.48 17.76
N ARG A 262 4.96 -16.52 16.95
CA ARG A 262 6.13 -17.40 16.87
C ARG A 262 6.49 -17.56 15.40
N GLU A 263 7.74 -17.27 15.07
CA GLU A 263 8.27 -17.57 13.74
C GLU A 263 8.21 -19.09 13.50
N ASP A 264 7.73 -19.47 12.32
CA ASP A 264 7.67 -20.87 11.92
C ASP A 264 9.06 -21.26 11.41
N GLU A 265 9.86 -21.95 12.24
CA GLU A 265 11.21 -22.40 11.85
C GLU A 265 11.17 -23.39 10.66
N ASP A 266 10.02 -24.02 10.40
CA ASP A 266 9.89 -25.17 9.50
C ASP A 266 9.46 -24.85 8.05
N GLU A 267 8.96 -23.65 7.73
CA GLU A 267 8.45 -23.35 6.37
C GLU A 267 9.41 -22.51 5.50
N ASN A 268 10.45 -23.17 4.98
CA ASN A 268 11.26 -22.67 3.84
C ASN A 268 10.51 -22.63 2.49
N VAL A 269 9.19 -22.88 2.46
CA VAL A 269 8.43 -23.17 1.22
C VAL A 269 8.29 -21.93 0.31
N PHE A 270 8.34 -20.71 0.86
CA PHE A 270 8.18 -19.47 0.08
C PHE A 270 9.47 -18.68 -0.19
N ARG A 271 10.61 -19.06 0.42
CA ARG A 271 11.92 -18.44 0.10
C ARG A 271 12.34 -18.50 -1.39
N PRO A 272 11.94 -19.48 -2.23
CA PRO A 272 12.40 -19.52 -3.62
C PRO A 272 11.90 -18.36 -4.49
N TYR A 273 10.74 -17.77 -4.17
CA TYR A 273 10.13 -16.72 -5.00
C TYR A 273 10.59 -15.31 -4.65
N PHE A 274 11.17 -15.12 -3.45
CA PHE A 274 11.49 -13.80 -2.88
C PHE A 274 12.96 -13.63 -2.48
N SER A 275 13.87 -14.51 -2.91
CA SER A 275 15.32 -14.36 -2.63
C SER A 275 16.12 -13.83 -3.83
N PRO A 276 16.44 -12.52 -3.84
CA PRO A 276 17.65 -12.09 -4.54
C PRO A 276 18.93 -12.37 -3.73
N GLN A 277 19.88 -13.09 -4.32
CA GLN A 277 21.19 -13.44 -3.74
C GLN A 277 22.24 -12.30 -3.80
N SER A 278 21.89 -11.04 -4.10
CA SER A 278 22.89 -10.05 -4.52
C SER A 278 22.88 -8.68 -3.81
N SER A 279 22.12 -8.48 -2.72
CA SER A 279 22.20 -7.21 -1.99
C SER A 279 23.43 -7.17 -1.09
N LYS A 280 24.16 -6.04 -1.12
CA LYS A 280 25.33 -5.81 -0.28
C LYS A 280 24.98 -5.64 1.20
N MET A 281 23.74 -5.31 1.52
CA MET A 281 23.20 -5.27 2.86
C MET A 281 22.18 -6.40 3.00
N THR A 282 22.42 -7.34 3.91
CA THR A 282 21.52 -8.46 4.19
C THR A 282 21.40 -8.64 5.69
N ARG A 283 20.19 -8.95 6.14
CA ARG A 283 19.98 -9.46 7.49
C ARG A 283 20.34 -10.94 7.51
N ASP A 284 21.18 -11.37 8.43
CA ASP A 284 21.44 -12.80 8.60
C ASP A 284 20.32 -13.49 9.40
N SER A 285 20.44 -14.81 9.56
CA SER A 285 19.46 -15.61 10.30
C SER A 285 19.26 -15.19 11.75
N ASN A 286 20.19 -14.43 12.32
CA ASN A 286 20.14 -13.97 13.70
C ASN A 286 19.52 -12.57 13.80
N GLY A 287 19.02 -12.03 12.70
CA GLY A 287 18.49 -10.68 12.65
C GLY A 287 19.58 -9.61 12.63
N GLU A 288 20.86 -9.96 12.40
CA GLU A 288 21.94 -8.97 12.33
C GLU A 288 22.15 -8.42 10.92
N TRP A 289 22.34 -7.12 10.82
CA TRP A 289 22.69 -6.46 9.58
C TRP A 289 24.16 -6.74 9.21
N LYS A 290 24.37 -7.40 8.07
CA LYS A 290 25.69 -7.51 7.42
C LYS A 290 25.75 -6.53 6.27
N LEU A 291 26.72 -5.61 6.34
CA LEU A 291 27.03 -4.66 5.28
C LEU A 291 28.35 -5.07 4.61
N SER A 292 28.27 -5.57 3.38
CA SER A 292 29.44 -5.80 2.53
C SER A 292 29.82 -4.50 1.84
N LEU A 293 30.88 -3.87 2.34
CA LEU A 293 31.37 -2.60 1.82
C LEU A 293 32.24 -2.85 0.57
N PRO A 294 32.13 -2.02 -0.47
CA PRO A 294 33.03 -2.08 -1.62
C PRO A 294 34.48 -1.74 -1.22
N GLU A 295 35.46 -2.44 -1.82
CA GLU A 295 36.89 -2.29 -1.48
C GLU A 295 37.49 -0.90 -1.77
N ARG A 296 36.81 -0.03 -2.56
CA ARG A 296 37.36 1.27 -2.97
C ARG A 296 36.80 2.43 -2.14
N HIS A 297 37.70 3.04 -1.35
CA HIS A 297 37.36 3.97 -0.26
C HIS A 297 37.09 5.43 -0.67
N GLN A 298 37.15 5.80 -1.96
CA GLN A 298 37.15 7.21 -2.38
C GLN A 298 35.77 7.77 -2.80
N CYS A 299 34.77 6.93 -3.10
CA CYS A 299 33.40 7.36 -3.44
C CYS A 299 32.32 6.72 -2.54
N MET A 300 32.69 6.27 -1.33
CA MET A 300 31.76 5.54 -0.44
C MET A 300 30.48 6.29 -0.08
N PHE A 301 30.49 7.63 -0.09
CA PHE A 301 29.33 8.44 0.29
C PHE A 301 28.10 8.18 -0.60
N ASP A 302 28.28 8.27 -1.92
CA ASP A 302 27.19 8.01 -2.87
C ASP A 302 26.83 6.52 -2.91
N GLU A 303 27.83 5.65 -2.79
CA GLU A 303 27.64 4.20 -2.82
C GLU A 303 26.81 3.69 -1.62
N MET A 304 27.02 4.22 -0.41
CA MET A 304 26.24 3.83 0.77
C MET A 304 24.78 4.25 0.64
N SER A 305 24.55 5.48 0.19
CA SER A 305 23.21 5.97 -0.08
C SER A 305 22.51 5.09 -1.14
N GLN A 306 23.25 4.64 -2.16
CA GLN A 306 22.75 3.73 -3.19
C GLN A 306 22.38 2.36 -2.62
N VAL A 307 23.19 1.78 -1.72
CA VAL A 307 22.89 0.48 -1.11
C VAL A 307 21.54 0.51 -0.39
N ILE A 308 21.25 1.58 0.34
CA ILE A 308 19.96 1.76 1.04
C ILE A 308 18.81 1.87 0.03
N ARG A 309 18.99 2.66 -1.03
CA ARG A 309 17.98 2.78 -2.10
C ARG A 309 17.74 1.46 -2.84
N ASP A 310 18.80 0.69 -3.07
CA ASP A 310 18.71 -0.64 -3.70
C ASP A 310 17.94 -1.64 -2.81
N VAL A 311 18.08 -1.56 -1.48
CA VAL A 311 17.26 -2.35 -0.53
C VAL A 311 15.79 -1.96 -0.67
N ALA A 312 15.46 -0.67 -0.65
CA ALA A 312 14.07 -0.22 -0.80
C ALA A 312 13.48 -0.61 -2.18
N LEU A 313 14.24 -0.48 -3.26
CA LEU A 313 13.84 -0.89 -4.61
C LEU A 313 13.53 -2.38 -4.68
N ARG A 314 14.35 -3.22 -4.03
CA ARG A 314 14.11 -4.66 -3.93
C ARG A 314 12.79 -4.94 -3.20
N GLN A 315 12.57 -4.28 -2.08
CA GLN A 315 11.36 -4.46 -1.27
C GLN A 315 10.09 -4.06 -2.02
N TRP A 316 10.11 -2.97 -2.80
CA TRP A 316 8.97 -2.68 -3.69
C TRP A 316 8.80 -3.69 -4.81
N ASN A 317 9.89 -4.26 -5.35
CA ASN A 317 9.77 -5.31 -6.36
C ASN A 317 9.09 -6.56 -5.76
N GLU A 318 9.43 -6.93 -4.52
CA GLU A 318 8.77 -8.02 -3.78
C GLU A 318 7.28 -7.70 -3.52
N PHE A 319 6.96 -6.47 -3.12
CA PHE A 319 5.58 -5.97 -3.02
C PHE A 319 4.81 -6.08 -4.35
N LEU A 320 5.40 -5.66 -5.47
CA LEU A 320 4.79 -5.75 -6.80
C LEU A 320 4.58 -7.20 -7.22
N ASN A 321 5.54 -8.09 -6.94
CA ASN A 321 5.39 -9.51 -7.21
C ASN A 321 4.23 -10.11 -6.40
N HIS A 322 4.07 -9.72 -5.14
CA HIS A 322 2.92 -10.10 -4.32
C HIS A 322 1.60 -9.57 -4.92
N ALA A 323 1.56 -8.30 -5.32
CA ALA A 323 0.40 -7.70 -5.97
C ALA A 323 -0.01 -8.45 -7.26
N MET A 324 0.96 -8.83 -8.09
CA MET A 324 0.73 -9.62 -9.30
C MET A 324 0.26 -11.04 -8.96
N HIS A 325 0.86 -11.68 -7.96
CA HIS A 325 0.43 -13.00 -7.51
C HIS A 325 -1.03 -12.96 -7.02
N CYS A 326 -1.42 -11.96 -6.21
CA CYS A 326 -2.82 -11.75 -5.82
C CYS A 326 -3.74 -11.56 -7.03
N LEU A 327 -3.31 -10.83 -8.06
CA LEU A 327 -4.08 -10.63 -9.29
C LEU A 327 -4.32 -11.96 -10.02
N VAL A 328 -3.29 -12.80 -10.16
CA VAL A 328 -3.39 -14.12 -10.79
C VAL A 328 -4.37 -15.03 -10.04
N LEU A 329 -4.28 -15.04 -8.70
CA LEU A 329 -5.22 -15.82 -7.87
C LEU A 329 -6.67 -15.35 -8.05
N ILE A 330 -6.89 -14.04 -8.23
CA ILE A 330 -8.23 -13.48 -8.49
C ILE A 330 -8.77 -13.89 -9.86
N LYS A 331 -7.91 -13.97 -10.89
CA LYS A 331 -8.31 -14.45 -12.23
C LYS A 331 -8.75 -15.91 -12.24
N GLY A 332 -8.34 -16.70 -11.25
CA GLY A 332 -8.71 -18.11 -11.13
C GLY A 332 -8.03 -19.00 -12.19
N GLU A 333 -6.88 -18.59 -12.73
CA GLU A 333 -6.09 -19.49 -13.58
C GLU A 333 -5.54 -20.63 -12.71
N PRO A 334 -5.87 -21.90 -13.02
CA PRO A 334 -5.37 -23.02 -12.25
C PRO A 334 -3.87 -23.21 -12.54
N TYR A 335 -3.04 -23.04 -11.51
CA TYR A 335 -1.68 -23.57 -11.56
C TYR A 335 -1.78 -25.10 -11.65
N LEU A 336 -1.24 -25.68 -12.73
CA LEU A 336 -1.28 -27.12 -13.04
C LEU A 336 -0.74 -28.03 -11.92
N GLU A 337 0.06 -27.50 -10.98
CA GLU A 337 0.70 -28.26 -9.91
C GLU A 337 0.35 -27.81 -8.48
N ASN A 338 -0.49 -26.77 -8.28
CA ASN A 338 -0.93 -26.41 -6.93
C ASN A 338 -2.15 -27.25 -6.52
N THR A 339 -1.92 -28.30 -5.75
CA THR A 339 -2.95 -29.11 -5.07
C THR A 339 -3.84 -28.29 -4.12
N HIS A 340 -3.49 -27.03 -3.81
CA HIS A 340 -4.39 -26.10 -3.10
C HIS A 340 -5.57 -25.60 -3.96
N PHE A 341 -5.46 -25.65 -5.30
CA PHE A 341 -6.50 -25.25 -6.24
C PHE A 341 -7.42 -26.39 -6.70
N SER A 342 -7.22 -27.62 -6.20
CA SER A 342 -8.29 -28.63 -6.23
C SER A 342 -9.36 -28.39 -5.15
N SER A 343 -9.22 -27.31 -4.36
CA SER A 343 -10.31 -26.80 -3.53
C SER A 343 -11.38 -26.11 -4.38
N PRO A 344 -12.59 -25.87 -3.87
CA PRO A 344 -13.74 -25.38 -4.62
C PRO A 344 -13.63 -23.92 -5.09
N THR A 345 -12.42 -23.39 -5.34
CA THR A 345 -12.21 -22.03 -5.83
C THR A 345 -12.69 -21.81 -7.26
N ALA A 346 -12.90 -22.86 -8.07
CA ALA A 346 -13.70 -22.74 -9.30
C ALA A 346 -15.17 -22.33 -9.03
N GLN A 347 -15.68 -22.58 -7.81
CA GLN A 347 -16.96 -22.08 -7.32
C GLN A 347 -16.88 -20.62 -6.82
N LEU A 348 -15.74 -19.93 -6.91
CA LEU A 348 -15.68 -18.51 -6.52
C LEU A 348 -16.70 -17.66 -7.31
N TRP A 349 -17.02 -18.05 -8.55
CA TRP A 349 -18.05 -17.38 -9.36
C TRP A 349 -19.49 -17.85 -9.07
N GLU A 350 -19.73 -18.66 -8.03
CA GLU A 350 -21.07 -19.04 -7.55
C GLU A 350 -21.88 -17.84 -7.02
N PRO A 351 -23.22 -17.92 -7.02
CA PRO A 351 -24.10 -16.75 -6.82
C PRO A 351 -24.09 -16.14 -5.42
N GLY A 352 -23.48 -16.78 -4.42
CA GLY A 352 -23.61 -16.39 -3.01
C GLY A 352 -22.51 -15.49 -2.46
N VAL A 353 -21.48 -15.21 -3.23
CA VAL A 353 -20.26 -14.56 -2.75
C VAL A 353 -19.78 -13.59 -3.81
N GLN A 354 -19.29 -12.40 -3.42
CA GLN A 354 -18.10 -11.71 -3.98
C GLN A 354 -18.11 -10.17 -3.98
N GLU A 355 -18.95 -9.50 -3.18
CA GLU A 355 -18.71 -8.08 -2.85
C GLU A 355 -17.28 -7.86 -2.31
N TRP A 356 -16.77 -8.81 -1.54
CA TRP A 356 -15.40 -8.76 -1.02
C TRP A 356 -14.33 -8.87 -2.11
N LEU A 357 -14.58 -9.57 -3.22
CA LEU A 357 -13.60 -9.72 -4.31
C LEU A 357 -13.45 -8.39 -5.05
N LEU A 358 -14.57 -7.76 -5.40
CA LEU A 358 -14.58 -6.41 -5.97
C LEU A 358 -13.93 -5.41 -5.01
N GLY A 359 -14.32 -5.45 -3.73
CA GLY A 359 -13.71 -4.62 -2.69
C GLY A 359 -12.19 -4.78 -2.63
N ARG A 360 -11.68 -6.01 -2.83
CA ARG A 360 -10.25 -6.29 -2.90
C ARG A 360 -9.58 -5.72 -4.14
N MET A 361 -10.16 -5.89 -5.33
CA MET A 361 -9.60 -5.32 -6.56
C MET A 361 -9.49 -3.79 -6.45
N VAL A 362 -10.53 -3.15 -5.94
CA VAL A 362 -10.56 -1.69 -5.70
C VAL A 362 -9.52 -1.29 -4.66
N LYS A 363 -9.36 -2.06 -3.57
CA LYS A 363 -8.33 -1.78 -2.55
C LYS A 363 -6.92 -1.86 -3.13
N TRP A 364 -6.61 -2.90 -3.92
CA TRP A 364 -5.33 -3.04 -4.59
C TRP A 364 -5.06 -1.94 -5.62
N SER A 365 -6.05 -1.57 -6.43
CA SER A 365 -5.92 -0.45 -7.37
C SER A 365 -5.62 0.86 -6.65
N ARG A 366 -6.37 1.19 -5.59
CA ARG A 366 -6.12 2.38 -4.76
C ARG A 366 -4.74 2.34 -4.14
N ARG A 367 -4.33 1.19 -3.64
CA ARG A 367 -3.03 0.99 -3.01
C ARG A 367 -1.89 1.21 -4.00
N LEU A 368 -1.90 0.54 -5.16
CA LEU A 368 -0.89 0.70 -6.21
C LEU A 368 -0.79 2.15 -6.68
N HIS A 369 -1.91 2.89 -6.68
CA HIS A 369 -1.90 4.32 -6.98
C HIS A 369 -1.19 5.16 -5.90
N ILE A 370 -1.43 4.87 -4.63
CA ILE A 370 -0.73 5.51 -3.51
C ILE A 370 0.77 5.24 -3.65
N GLU A 371 1.17 3.98 -3.85
CA GLU A 371 2.58 3.62 -3.99
C GLU A 371 3.24 4.25 -5.22
N PHE A 372 2.54 4.31 -6.36
CA PHE A 372 3.00 5.06 -7.53
C PHE A 372 3.28 6.53 -7.18
N THR A 373 2.41 7.16 -6.38
CA THR A 373 2.57 8.55 -5.96
C THR A 373 3.76 8.72 -5.01
N VAL A 374 3.97 7.77 -4.09
CA VAL A 374 5.12 7.73 -3.18
C VAL A 374 6.42 7.58 -3.95
N VAL A 375 6.51 6.57 -4.82
CA VAL A 375 7.68 6.34 -5.69
C VAL A 375 7.95 7.55 -6.57
N GLY A 376 6.91 8.15 -7.16
CA GLY A 376 7.04 9.35 -7.98
C GLY A 376 7.48 10.59 -7.21
N SER A 377 7.15 10.70 -5.92
CA SER A 377 7.67 11.77 -5.04
C SER A 377 9.16 11.56 -4.76
N ILE A 378 9.55 10.33 -4.44
CA ILE A 378 10.95 9.97 -4.19
C ILE A 378 11.81 10.20 -5.43
N MET A 379 11.35 9.77 -6.61
CA MET A 379 12.01 10.03 -7.90
C MET A 379 12.25 11.53 -8.11
N ARG A 380 11.22 12.37 -7.94
CA ARG A 380 11.34 13.84 -8.07
C ARG A 380 12.39 14.42 -7.13
N ARG A 381 12.47 13.92 -5.90
CA ARG A 381 13.43 14.36 -4.89
C ARG A 381 14.86 13.88 -5.17
N LEU A 382 15.02 12.73 -5.81
CA LEU A 382 16.30 12.27 -6.35
C LEU A 382 16.71 13.03 -7.65
N GLY A 383 15.91 14.01 -8.07
CA GLY A 383 16.13 14.85 -9.24
C GLY A 383 15.67 14.20 -10.56
N MET A 384 14.90 13.12 -10.49
CA MET A 384 14.33 12.46 -11.67
C MET A 384 12.95 13.04 -11.98
N ASP A 385 12.71 13.34 -13.24
CA ASP A 385 11.34 13.57 -13.72
C ASP A 385 10.70 12.20 -14.03
N PRO A 386 9.56 11.85 -13.40
CA PRO A 386 8.86 10.59 -13.67
C PRO A 386 8.41 10.45 -15.13
N THR A 387 8.19 11.58 -15.83
CA THR A 387 7.71 11.61 -17.21
C THR A 387 8.85 11.62 -18.24
N ASP A 388 10.01 12.16 -17.88
CA ASP A 388 11.18 12.20 -18.76
C ASP A 388 12.15 11.04 -18.49
N ARG A 389 12.20 10.09 -19.43
CA ARG A 389 13.13 8.94 -19.41
C ARG A 389 14.60 9.34 -19.46
N ARG A 390 14.93 10.58 -19.87
CA ARG A 390 16.31 11.09 -19.90
C ARG A 390 16.73 11.74 -18.57
N SER A 391 15.77 12.15 -17.74
CA SER A 391 16.03 12.83 -16.48
C SER A 391 16.53 11.85 -15.41
N ARG A 392 17.84 11.79 -15.19
CA ARG A 392 18.46 10.85 -14.22
C ARG A 392 18.61 11.43 -12.82
N GLY A 393 18.51 12.75 -12.67
CA GLY A 393 18.83 13.41 -11.42
C GLY A 393 20.24 13.12 -10.94
N ARG A 394 20.37 12.73 -9.66
CA ARG A 394 21.64 12.38 -9.01
C ARG A 394 22.01 10.91 -9.11
N LEU A 395 21.16 10.10 -9.76
CA LEU A 395 21.30 8.67 -9.76
C LEU A 395 22.15 8.17 -10.93
N SER A 396 22.75 6.99 -10.75
CA SER A 396 23.35 6.26 -11.86
C SER A 396 22.27 5.87 -12.89
N ALA A 397 22.67 5.67 -14.15
CA ALA A 397 21.72 5.27 -15.19
C ALA A 397 20.97 3.98 -14.82
N ALA A 398 21.70 2.96 -14.36
CA ALA A 398 21.14 1.68 -13.95
C ALA A 398 20.15 1.83 -12.78
N GLU A 399 20.47 2.67 -11.78
CA GLU A 399 19.56 2.90 -10.66
C GLU A 399 18.30 3.64 -11.11
N SER A 400 18.46 4.68 -11.95
CA SER A 400 17.33 5.46 -12.48
C SER A 400 16.35 4.58 -13.27
N ASP A 401 16.85 3.56 -13.98
CA ASP A 401 16.03 2.63 -14.73
C ASP A 401 15.26 1.67 -13.81
N LYS A 402 15.83 1.25 -12.66
CA LYS A 402 15.11 0.47 -11.65
C LYS A 402 13.94 1.25 -11.05
N TRP A 403 14.16 2.51 -10.68
CA TRP A 403 13.09 3.38 -10.15
C TRP A 403 11.94 3.55 -11.14
N ARG A 404 12.26 3.80 -12.42
CA ARG A 404 11.25 3.86 -13.48
C ARG A 404 10.53 2.53 -13.67
N TYR A 405 11.24 1.42 -13.64
CA TYR A 405 10.64 0.10 -13.75
C TYR A 405 9.58 -0.13 -12.65
N ILE A 406 9.90 0.20 -11.40
CA ILE A 406 8.95 0.10 -10.29
C ILE A 406 7.75 1.02 -10.50
N ALA A 407 7.96 2.27 -10.93
CA ALA A 407 6.87 3.20 -11.22
C ALA A 407 5.96 2.73 -12.37
N ASP A 408 6.55 2.30 -13.48
CA ASP A 408 5.83 1.79 -14.66
C ASP A 408 5.02 0.53 -14.28
N LYS A 409 5.59 -0.39 -13.50
CA LYS A 409 4.90 -1.61 -13.03
C LYS A 409 3.77 -1.34 -12.05
N ASN A 410 3.91 -0.35 -11.16
CA ASN A 410 2.80 0.07 -10.29
C ASN A 410 1.60 0.52 -11.13
N LEU A 411 1.83 1.33 -12.18
CA LEU A 411 0.78 1.84 -13.04
C LEU A 411 0.16 0.74 -13.92
N GLU A 412 0.98 -0.15 -14.48
CA GLU A 412 0.54 -1.31 -15.25
C GLU A 412 -0.34 -2.22 -14.40
N TYR A 413 0.10 -2.59 -13.19
CA TYR A 413 -0.67 -3.47 -12.32
C TYR A 413 -1.96 -2.80 -11.85
N LYS A 414 -1.91 -1.49 -11.58
CA LYS A 414 -3.11 -0.71 -11.27
C LYS A 414 -4.13 -0.81 -12.41
N SER A 415 -3.72 -0.61 -13.67
CA SER A 415 -4.64 -0.69 -14.81
C SER A 415 -5.25 -2.08 -14.93
N LEU A 416 -4.47 -3.14 -14.71
CA LEU A 416 -4.98 -4.52 -14.71
C LEU A 416 -6.03 -4.76 -13.62
N TYR A 417 -5.82 -4.22 -12.42
CA TYR A 417 -6.82 -4.28 -11.34
C TYR A 417 -8.09 -3.49 -11.68
N ASP A 418 -7.96 -2.30 -12.27
CA ASP A 418 -9.10 -1.47 -12.70
C ASP A 418 -9.91 -2.14 -13.81
N ASP A 419 -9.24 -2.69 -14.83
CA ASP A 419 -9.89 -3.39 -15.95
C ASP A 419 -10.64 -4.63 -15.45
N MET A 420 -10.03 -5.38 -14.51
CA MET A 420 -10.67 -6.56 -13.92
C MET A 420 -11.87 -6.18 -13.04
N ALA A 421 -11.76 -5.12 -12.24
CA ALA A 421 -12.88 -4.60 -11.45
C ALA A 421 -14.03 -4.12 -12.36
N ALA A 422 -13.71 -3.44 -13.45
CA ALA A 422 -14.69 -3.00 -14.44
C ALA A 422 -15.40 -4.18 -15.12
N SER A 423 -14.64 -5.19 -15.57
CA SER A 423 -15.20 -6.42 -16.14
C SER A 423 -16.10 -7.14 -15.13
N TYR A 424 -15.69 -7.20 -13.86
CA TYR A 424 -16.48 -7.82 -12.80
C TYR A 424 -17.81 -7.08 -12.58
N MET A 425 -17.79 -5.74 -12.50
CA MET A 425 -19.01 -4.94 -12.37
C MET A 425 -19.97 -5.14 -13.54
N GLN A 426 -19.47 -5.28 -14.77
CA GLN A 426 -20.31 -5.58 -15.94
C GLN A 426 -21.00 -6.94 -15.81
N VAL A 427 -20.28 -7.97 -15.37
CA VAL A 427 -20.86 -9.31 -15.14
C VAL A 427 -21.91 -9.28 -14.03
N MET A 428 -21.66 -8.54 -12.95
CA MET A 428 -22.63 -8.39 -11.86
C MET A 428 -23.91 -7.70 -12.33
N SER A 429 -23.78 -6.59 -13.07
CA SER A 429 -24.94 -5.89 -13.65
C SER A 429 -25.74 -6.78 -14.59
N LEU A 430 -25.07 -7.59 -15.42
CA LEU A 430 -25.75 -8.56 -16.29
C LEU A 430 -26.51 -9.62 -15.48
N ARG A 431 -25.90 -10.16 -14.41
CA ARG A 431 -26.55 -11.16 -13.54
C ARG A 431 -27.77 -10.58 -12.82
N GLU A 432 -27.66 -9.37 -12.31
CA GLU A 432 -28.78 -8.67 -11.67
C GLU A 432 -29.91 -8.42 -12.67
N SER A 433 -29.59 -8.01 -13.90
CA SER A 433 -30.56 -7.87 -14.98
C SER A 433 -31.27 -9.19 -15.30
N LEU A 434 -30.52 -10.30 -15.39
CA LEU A 434 -31.10 -11.63 -15.62
C LEU A 434 -31.99 -12.07 -14.45
N ALA A 435 -31.54 -11.89 -13.20
CA ALA A 435 -32.30 -12.20 -12.01
C ALA A 435 -33.61 -11.39 -11.97
N SER A 436 -33.53 -10.08 -12.22
CA SER A 436 -34.69 -9.19 -12.33
C SER A 436 -35.65 -9.63 -13.43
N ASN A 437 -35.14 -10.04 -14.60
CA ASN A 437 -35.97 -10.57 -15.68
C ASN A 437 -36.67 -11.88 -15.28
N THR A 438 -35.98 -12.77 -14.58
CA THR A 438 -36.62 -14.01 -14.06
C THR A 438 -37.70 -13.70 -13.01
N GLN A 439 -37.46 -12.72 -12.13
CA GLN A 439 -38.44 -12.28 -11.14
C GLN A 439 -39.65 -11.62 -11.82
N ALA A 440 -39.43 -10.78 -12.83
CA ALA A 440 -40.50 -10.16 -13.61
C ALA A 440 -41.38 -11.20 -14.31
N ARG A 441 -40.79 -12.28 -14.85
CA ARG A 441 -41.56 -13.42 -15.38
C ARG A 441 -42.37 -14.14 -14.31
N GLY A 442 -41.83 -14.27 -13.10
CA GLY A 442 -42.54 -14.82 -11.94
C GLY A 442 -43.75 -13.97 -11.55
N VAL A 443 -43.58 -12.64 -11.47
CA VAL A 443 -44.66 -11.68 -11.21
C VAL A 443 -45.71 -11.73 -12.33
N GLY A 444 -45.28 -11.79 -13.59
CA GLY A 444 -46.19 -11.94 -14.73
C GLY A 444 -47.10 -13.15 -14.58
N ARG A 445 -46.55 -14.32 -14.21
CA ARG A 445 -47.35 -15.54 -13.96
C ARG A 445 -48.35 -15.36 -12.81
N LEU A 446 -47.98 -14.68 -11.73
CA LEU A 446 -48.88 -14.39 -10.61
C LEU A 446 -49.99 -13.41 -10.99
N THR A 447 -49.69 -12.38 -11.78
CA THR A 447 -50.69 -11.45 -12.29
C THR A 447 -51.70 -12.16 -13.19
N VAL A 448 -51.23 -13.05 -14.08
CA VAL A 448 -52.11 -13.89 -14.91
C VAL A 448 -53.06 -14.74 -14.04
N MET A 449 -52.52 -15.38 -12.98
CA MET A 449 -53.36 -16.13 -12.03
C MET A 449 -54.36 -15.22 -11.32
N GLY A 450 -53.93 -14.06 -10.82
CA GLY A 450 -54.81 -13.10 -10.14
C GLY A 450 -55.96 -12.60 -11.03
N VAL A 451 -55.67 -12.27 -12.29
CA VAL A 451 -56.67 -11.83 -13.26
C VAL A 451 -57.70 -12.92 -13.55
N LEU A 452 -57.31 -14.19 -13.51
CA LEU A 452 -58.25 -15.32 -13.69
C LEU A 452 -59.06 -15.62 -12.41
N PHE A 453 -58.46 -15.53 -11.22
CA PHE A 453 -59.13 -15.86 -9.96
C PHE A 453 -60.08 -14.79 -9.43
N VAL A 454 -59.80 -13.51 -9.67
CA VAL A 454 -60.63 -12.39 -9.17
C VAL A 454 -62.08 -12.46 -9.68
N PRO A 455 -62.35 -12.60 -11.00
CA PRO A 455 -63.71 -12.73 -11.53
C PRO A 455 -64.41 -13.99 -11.02
N VAL A 456 -63.71 -15.12 -10.94
CA VAL A 456 -64.27 -16.39 -10.44
C VAL A 456 -64.69 -16.25 -8.98
N SER A 457 -63.83 -15.66 -8.14
CA SER A 457 -64.12 -15.41 -6.73
C SER A 457 -65.30 -14.46 -6.56
N LEU A 458 -65.35 -13.38 -7.35
CA LEU A 458 -66.44 -12.39 -7.31
C LEU A 458 -67.78 -13.00 -7.74
N SER A 459 -67.81 -13.76 -8.83
CA SER A 459 -69.02 -14.45 -9.28
C SER A 459 -69.49 -15.49 -8.27
N THR A 460 -68.57 -16.22 -7.64
CA THR A 460 -68.89 -17.19 -6.58
C THR A 460 -69.48 -16.49 -5.35
N GLY A 461 -68.87 -15.39 -4.91
CA GLY A 461 -69.38 -14.59 -3.78
C GLY A 461 -70.76 -14.00 -4.04
N LEU A 462 -70.98 -13.41 -5.22
CA LEU A 462 -72.27 -12.83 -5.60
C LEU A 462 -73.38 -13.87 -5.69
N LEU A 463 -73.10 -15.03 -6.33
CA LEU A 463 -74.11 -16.08 -6.52
C LEU A 463 -74.37 -16.88 -5.23
N SER A 464 -73.39 -16.96 -4.32
CA SER A 464 -73.57 -17.59 -3.01
C SER A 464 -74.48 -16.79 -2.07
N MET A 465 -74.75 -15.50 -2.35
CA MET A 465 -75.64 -14.68 -1.51
C MET A 465 -77.12 -14.87 -1.83
N ALA A 466 -77.48 -15.48 -2.95
CA ALA A 466 -78.87 -15.63 -3.37
C ALA A 466 -79.30 -17.11 -3.33
N GLU A 467 -80.25 -17.41 -2.44
CA GLU A 467 -80.77 -18.77 -2.19
C GLU A 467 -81.04 -19.63 -3.44
N PRO A 468 -81.68 -19.15 -4.53
CA PRO A 468 -81.99 -20.00 -5.68
C PRO A 468 -80.76 -20.43 -6.52
N PHE A 469 -79.60 -19.80 -6.31
CA PHE A 469 -78.36 -20.09 -7.05
C PHE A 469 -77.33 -20.88 -6.23
N THR A 470 -77.70 -21.29 -5.02
CA THR A 470 -76.84 -22.12 -4.18
C THR A 470 -76.66 -23.53 -4.76
N PRO A 471 -75.53 -24.20 -4.48
CA PRO A 471 -75.29 -25.56 -4.97
C PRO A 471 -76.39 -26.51 -4.49
N GLY A 472 -77.02 -27.21 -5.44
CA GLY A 472 -78.15 -28.11 -5.18
C GLY A 472 -79.53 -27.55 -5.53
N GLN A 473 -79.64 -26.27 -5.88
CA GLN A 473 -80.90 -25.65 -6.32
C GLN A 473 -81.10 -25.68 -7.84
N ASN A 474 -82.35 -25.56 -8.28
CA ASN A 474 -82.75 -25.67 -9.69
C ASN A 474 -82.09 -24.65 -10.63
N ARG A 475 -81.53 -23.54 -10.12
CA ARG A 475 -80.86 -22.50 -10.93
C ARG A 475 -79.34 -22.45 -10.76
N PHE A 476 -78.73 -23.45 -10.13
CA PHE A 476 -77.27 -23.52 -9.98
C PHE A 476 -76.51 -23.48 -11.33
N TRP A 477 -77.11 -23.99 -12.42
CA TRP A 477 -76.50 -23.98 -13.75
C TRP A 477 -76.15 -22.57 -14.27
N VAL A 478 -76.83 -21.52 -13.79
CA VAL A 478 -76.56 -20.12 -14.14
C VAL A 478 -75.16 -19.69 -13.74
N PHE A 479 -74.58 -20.28 -12.70
CA PHE A 479 -73.19 -20.08 -12.31
C PHE A 479 -72.23 -20.40 -13.46
N PHE A 480 -72.36 -21.58 -14.07
CA PHE A 480 -71.47 -22.00 -15.16
C PHE A 480 -71.66 -21.15 -16.41
N VAL A 481 -72.90 -20.77 -16.71
CA VAL A 481 -73.21 -19.95 -17.90
C VAL A 481 -72.69 -18.52 -17.77
N LEU A 482 -72.51 -18.01 -16.55
CA LEU A 482 -71.90 -16.70 -16.32
C LEU A 482 -70.37 -16.78 -16.21
N VAL A 483 -69.84 -17.71 -15.41
CA VAL A 483 -68.41 -17.77 -15.08
C VAL A 483 -67.55 -18.25 -16.24
N VAL A 484 -68.00 -19.27 -16.99
CA VAL A 484 -67.22 -19.85 -18.10
C VAL A 484 -66.95 -18.82 -19.22
N PRO A 485 -67.93 -18.08 -19.77
CA PRO A 485 -67.64 -17.11 -20.82
C PRO A 485 -66.81 -15.93 -20.31
N ILE A 486 -67.03 -15.44 -19.08
CA ILE A 486 -66.24 -14.35 -18.50
C ILE A 486 -64.77 -14.76 -18.34
N THR A 487 -64.53 -15.96 -17.78
CA THR A 487 -63.15 -16.47 -17.63
C THR A 487 -62.49 -16.75 -18.98
N LEU A 488 -63.23 -17.26 -19.97
CA LEU A 488 -62.71 -17.52 -21.31
C LEU A 488 -62.35 -16.22 -22.04
N VAL A 489 -63.19 -15.19 -21.97
CA VAL A 489 -62.90 -13.87 -22.56
C VAL A 489 -61.66 -13.24 -21.91
N LEU A 490 -61.54 -13.29 -20.58
CA LEU A 490 -60.38 -12.75 -19.88
C LEU A 490 -59.11 -13.56 -20.17
N ALA A 491 -59.19 -14.88 -20.20
CA ALA A 491 -58.07 -15.74 -20.59
C ALA A 491 -57.63 -15.45 -22.04
N ALA A 492 -58.58 -15.32 -22.97
CA ALA A 492 -58.29 -14.99 -24.37
C ALA A 492 -57.67 -13.60 -24.52
N PHE A 493 -58.14 -12.62 -23.74
CA PHE A 493 -57.57 -11.27 -23.73
C PHE A 493 -56.11 -11.28 -23.23
N VAL A 494 -55.84 -11.95 -22.12
CA VAL A 494 -54.49 -12.06 -21.54
C VAL A 494 -53.54 -12.81 -22.47
N LEU A 495 -53.94 -14.01 -22.94
CA LEU A 495 -53.13 -14.82 -23.87
C LEU A 495 -52.95 -14.14 -25.24
N GLY A 496 -53.95 -13.38 -25.68
CA GLY A 496 -53.90 -12.60 -26.91
C GLY A 496 -52.94 -11.42 -26.81
N ALA A 497 -52.95 -10.70 -25.68
CA ALA A 497 -52.03 -9.61 -25.41
C ALA A 497 -50.56 -10.09 -25.38
N ASP A 498 -50.31 -11.25 -24.76
CA ASP A 498 -48.98 -11.85 -24.71
C ASP A 498 -48.45 -12.19 -26.12
N ARG A 499 -49.27 -12.84 -26.96
CA ARG A 499 -48.86 -13.17 -28.35
C ARG A 499 -48.57 -11.94 -29.20
N VAL A 500 -49.33 -10.87 -29.03
CA VAL A 500 -49.08 -9.60 -29.74
C VAL A 500 -47.77 -8.97 -29.25
N SER A 501 -47.46 -9.06 -27.96
CA SER A 501 -46.20 -8.57 -27.40
C SER A 501 -44.99 -9.34 -27.94
N GLU A 502 -45.07 -10.68 -28.01
CA GLU A 502 -43.99 -11.52 -28.56
C GLU A 502 -43.75 -11.26 -30.05
N TYR A 503 -44.83 -11.10 -30.82
CA TYR A 503 -44.72 -10.74 -32.23
C TYR A 503 -44.03 -9.38 -32.43
N ARG A 504 -44.35 -8.39 -31.59
CA ARG A 504 -43.68 -7.08 -31.61
C ARG A 504 -42.21 -7.17 -31.20
N ALA A 505 -41.88 -7.98 -30.19
CA ALA A 505 -40.49 -8.19 -29.75
C ALA A 505 -39.64 -8.82 -30.86
N ARG A 506 -40.13 -9.88 -31.51
CA ARG A 506 -39.44 -10.52 -32.64
C ARG A 506 -39.24 -9.58 -33.83
N LYS A 507 -40.22 -8.71 -34.09
CA LYS A 507 -40.12 -7.71 -35.16
C LYS A 507 -39.12 -6.59 -34.83
N ALA A 508 -38.93 -6.28 -33.54
CA ALA A 508 -37.95 -5.29 -33.08
C ALA A 508 -36.51 -5.83 -33.05
N GLU A 509 -36.34 -7.13 -32.79
CA GLU A 509 -35.02 -7.80 -32.80
C GLU A 509 -34.45 -8.05 -34.19
N GLN A 510 -35.26 -7.96 -35.25
CA GLN A 510 -34.77 -8.09 -36.61
C GLN A 510 -34.09 -6.76 -36.98
N PRO A 511 -32.74 -6.66 -36.94
CA PRO A 511 -32.06 -5.42 -37.25
C PRO A 511 -32.33 -5.14 -38.72
N ASP A 512 -32.74 -3.92 -39.04
CA ASP A 512 -32.88 -3.48 -40.42
C ASP A 512 -31.52 -3.68 -41.10
N SER A 513 -31.36 -4.76 -41.85
CA SER A 513 -30.15 -5.13 -42.60
C SER A 513 -29.95 -4.21 -43.82
N ARG A 514 -30.37 -2.96 -43.69
CA ARG A 514 -30.42 -1.89 -44.69
C ARG A 514 -29.62 -0.66 -44.29
N ILE A 515 -28.72 -0.77 -43.31
CA ILE A 515 -27.66 0.22 -43.15
C ILE A 515 -26.48 -0.21 -44.02
N ASP A 516 -26.32 0.54 -45.11
CA ASP A 516 -25.31 0.44 -46.15
C ASP A 516 -23.90 0.12 -45.62
N THR A 517 -23.34 -0.99 -46.09
CA THR A 517 -21.90 -1.22 -46.17
C THR A 517 -21.32 -0.36 -47.29
N GLY A 518 -21.34 0.96 -47.08
CA GLY A 518 -20.69 1.96 -47.93
C GLY A 518 -19.35 2.41 -47.36
N VAL A 519 -18.47 1.48 -46.97
CA VAL A 519 -17.06 1.78 -46.68
C VAL A 519 -16.21 0.76 -47.43
N CYS A 520 -15.71 1.18 -48.59
CA CYS A 520 -14.66 0.47 -49.33
C CYS A 520 -13.39 0.43 -48.48
N VAL A 521 -13.12 -0.72 -47.87
CA VAL A 521 -11.79 -1.05 -47.36
C VAL A 521 -10.95 -1.50 -48.55
N ASP A 522 -10.10 -0.58 -49.00
CA ASP A 522 -9.14 -0.76 -50.09
C ASP A 522 -8.10 -1.83 -49.69
N ALA A 523 -8.28 -3.05 -50.20
CA ALA A 523 -7.37 -4.16 -49.97
C ALA A 523 -6.12 -4.02 -50.85
N ARG A 524 -5.13 -3.23 -50.41
CA ARG A 524 -3.75 -3.37 -50.86
C ARG A 524 -2.95 -4.17 -49.83
N ARG A 525 -2.71 -5.43 -50.13
CA ARG A 525 -1.62 -6.24 -49.55
C ARG A 525 -0.28 -5.57 -49.88
N PRO A 526 0.60 -5.29 -48.91
CA PRO A 526 2.02 -5.24 -49.18
C PRO A 526 2.55 -6.68 -49.24
N GLU A 527 3.12 -7.01 -50.39
CA GLU A 527 3.95 -8.17 -50.66
C GLU A 527 5.17 -8.09 -49.73
N VAL A 528 5.31 -9.05 -48.80
CA VAL A 528 6.49 -9.18 -47.95
C VAL A 528 7.44 -10.13 -48.67
N ASP A 529 8.49 -9.55 -49.24
CA ASP A 529 9.64 -10.28 -49.76
C ASP A 529 10.27 -11.14 -48.66
N MET A 530 10.25 -12.46 -48.88
CA MET A 530 11.10 -13.41 -48.15
C MET A 530 12.55 -13.17 -48.56
N VAL A 531 13.31 -12.52 -47.69
CA VAL A 531 14.77 -12.51 -47.75
C VAL A 531 15.30 -13.69 -46.95
N ASP A 532 15.83 -14.67 -47.68
CA ASP A 532 16.74 -15.70 -47.21
C ASP A 532 17.92 -15.07 -46.48
N SER A 533 18.16 -15.46 -45.22
CA SER A 533 19.44 -15.25 -44.56
C SER A 533 19.89 -16.55 -43.88
N SER A 534 20.61 -17.33 -44.68
CA SER A 534 21.58 -18.31 -44.22
C SER A 534 22.61 -17.63 -43.30
N LEU A 535 22.79 -18.14 -42.09
CA LEU A 535 23.98 -17.92 -41.26
C LEU A 535 24.78 -19.23 -41.20
N PRO A 536 26.12 -19.18 -41.39
CA PRO A 536 26.98 -20.33 -41.19
C PRO A 536 27.35 -20.51 -39.71
N LYS A 537 27.89 -21.70 -39.44
CA LYS A 537 28.40 -22.25 -38.17
C LYS A 537 29.08 -21.28 -37.21
#